data_AF-A0A7J8B9U0-F1
#
_entry.id   AF-A0A7J8B9U0-F1
#
_cell.length_a   1.000
_cell.length_b   1.000
_cell.length_c   1.000
_cell.angle_alpha   90.00
_cell.angle_beta   90.00
_cell.angle_gamma   90.00
#
_symmetry.space_group_name_H-M   'P 1'
#
loop_
_entity.id
_entity.type
_entity.pdbx_description
1 polymer ?
#
loop_
_entity_poly.entity_id
_entity_poly.type
_entity_poly.pdbx_seq_one_letter_code
_entity_poly.pdbx_strand_id
1 'polypeptide(L)'
;MESQVHLYGHTEEITSLFVCKPYSIMISVSRDGTCIIWDLNRLCYVQSLAGHKSPVTAVSASETTGDIATVCDSAGGGSDLRLWTVNGDLVGHVHCRERVCSVAFSNQPEGVSINVVAGGLESGVVRLWSTWDLKPVREITFPKSNKPIISLTFSCDGHHLYTANSEGTVTAWCRKDQQRLKQPMFYSFLSSYAAG
;
A
#
# COMPACT_ATOMS: atom_id res chain seq x y z
N MET A 1 -18.43 -7.93 25.67
CA MET A 1 -18.51 -6.48 25.90
C MET A 1 -17.46 -5.89 24.99
N GLU A 2 -17.85 -5.22 23.90
CA GLU A 2 -16.90 -4.60 23.00
C GLU A 2 -16.47 -3.27 23.61
N SER A 3 -15.17 -3.12 23.88
CA SER A 3 -14.58 -1.85 24.34
C SER A 3 -14.06 -1.07 23.14
N GLN A 4 -14.59 0.12 22.91
CA GLN A 4 -14.10 1.03 21.87
C GLN A 4 -13.12 2.05 22.46
N VAL A 5 -12.01 2.30 21.75
CA VAL A 5 -11.05 3.36 22.07
C VAL A 5 -10.96 4.32 20.89
N HIS A 6 -10.93 5.62 21.17
CA HIS A 6 -10.76 6.66 20.17
C HIS A 6 -9.31 7.14 20.19
N LEU A 7 -8.66 7.12 19.02
CA LEU A 7 -7.30 7.63 18.83
C LEU A 7 -7.37 9.04 18.26
N TYR A 8 -6.96 10.04 19.03
CA TYR A 8 -7.01 11.45 18.64
C TYR A 8 -5.65 11.91 18.14
N GLY A 9 -5.60 12.45 16.92
CA GLY A 9 -4.34 12.95 16.33
C GLY A 9 -4.51 13.67 14.99
N HIS A 10 -5.49 13.26 14.18
CA HIS A 10 -5.80 13.94 12.91
C HIS A 10 -6.81 15.08 13.10
N THR A 11 -6.65 16.12 12.29
CA THR A 11 -7.51 17.31 12.25
C THR A 11 -8.46 17.33 11.05
N GLU A 12 -8.21 16.47 10.05
CA GLU A 12 -9.07 16.26 8.89
C GLU A 12 -9.31 14.77 8.60
N GLU A 13 -10.06 14.48 7.53
CA GLU A 13 -10.42 13.13 7.08
C GLU A 13 -9.21 12.19 6.99
N ILE A 14 -9.33 11.02 7.62
CA ILE A 14 -8.37 9.92 7.47
C ILE A 14 -8.61 9.29 6.10
N THR A 15 -7.60 9.35 5.24
CA THR A 15 -7.68 8.90 3.84
C THR A 15 -7.31 7.43 3.69
N SER A 16 -6.44 6.90 4.57
CA SER A 16 -6.01 5.50 4.52
C SER A 16 -5.44 5.06 5.87
N LEU A 17 -5.46 3.74 6.09
CA LEU A 17 -4.92 3.06 7.27
C LEU A 17 -4.13 1.84 6.83
N PHE A 18 -3.09 1.50 7.59
CA PHE A 18 -2.38 0.24 7.47
C PHE A 18 -2.11 -0.37 8.84
N VAL A 19 -2.41 -1.67 9.01
CA VAL A 19 -2.11 -2.41 10.24
C VAL A 19 -0.92 -3.31 9.99
N CYS A 20 0.18 -3.07 10.69
CA CYS A 20 1.39 -3.87 10.60
C CYS A 20 1.52 -4.76 11.84
N LYS A 21 1.06 -6.01 11.71
CA LYS A 21 0.97 -6.94 12.84
C LYS A 21 2.32 -7.34 13.44
N PRO A 22 3.39 -7.63 12.65
CA PRO A 22 4.66 -8.08 13.22
C PRO A 22 5.31 -7.05 14.15
N TYR A 23 5.05 -5.77 13.91
CA TYR A 23 5.56 -4.66 14.73
C TYR A 23 4.53 -4.12 15.72
N SER A 24 3.32 -4.69 15.78
CA SER A 24 2.19 -4.22 16.58
C SER A 24 1.94 -2.71 16.45
N ILE A 25 1.99 -2.19 15.21
CA ILE A 25 1.69 -0.79 14.91
C ILE A 25 0.52 -0.65 13.94
N MET A 26 -0.17 0.48 14.02
CA MET A 26 -1.07 0.96 12.98
C MET A 26 -0.56 2.29 12.47
N ILE A 27 -0.72 2.52 11.18
CA ILE A 27 -0.34 3.78 10.53
C ILE A 27 -1.61 4.39 9.96
N SER A 28 -1.83 5.67 10.22
CA SER A 28 -2.94 6.43 9.66
C SER A 28 -2.44 7.65 8.91
N VAL A 29 -3.08 7.96 7.79
CA VAL A 29 -2.77 9.13 6.97
C VAL A 29 -4.01 9.97 6.72
N SER A 30 -3.83 11.28 6.58
CA SER A 30 -4.95 12.22 6.53
C SER A 30 -4.76 13.34 5.49
N ARG A 31 -5.88 13.97 5.15
CA ARG A 31 -5.92 15.20 4.35
C ARG A 31 -5.19 16.38 5.02
N ASP A 32 -5.03 16.37 6.34
CA ASP A 32 -4.26 17.39 7.07
C ASP A 32 -2.75 17.34 6.79
N GLY A 33 -2.29 16.38 5.98
CA GLY A 33 -0.89 16.21 5.61
C GLY A 33 -0.08 15.43 6.66
N THR A 34 -0.71 14.84 7.67
CA THR A 34 -0.02 14.05 8.68
C THR A 34 -0.12 12.55 8.41
N CYS A 35 0.93 11.84 8.79
CA CYS A 35 0.98 10.39 8.86
C CYS A 35 1.39 10.01 10.28
N ILE A 36 0.52 9.30 11.02
CA ILE A 36 0.72 8.98 12.44
C ILE A 36 0.93 7.47 12.61
N ILE A 37 1.92 7.10 13.43
CA ILE A 37 2.16 5.74 13.88
C ILE A 37 1.57 5.59 15.29
N TRP A 38 0.79 4.52 15.48
CA TRP A 38 0.13 4.16 16.72
C TRP A 38 0.64 2.82 17.23
N ASP A 39 0.79 2.69 18.55
CA ASP A 39 1.08 1.42 19.21
C ASP A 39 -0.24 0.67 19.41
N LEU A 40 -0.37 -0.53 18.85
CA LEU A 40 -1.58 -1.35 18.96
C LEU A 40 -1.69 -2.12 20.29
N ASN A 41 -0.61 -2.28 21.04
CA ASN A 41 -0.65 -2.87 22.37
C ASN A 41 -1.17 -1.87 23.40
N ARG A 42 -0.79 -0.59 23.25
CA ARG A 42 -1.14 0.50 24.17
C ARG A 42 -2.29 1.38 23.70
N LEU A 43 -2.66 1.28 22.42
CA LEU A 43 -3.64 2.12 21.74
C LEU A 43 -3.33 3.61 21.93
N CYS A 44 -2.08 4.00 21.67
CA CYS A 44 -1.60 5.37 21.87
C CYS A 44 -0.76 5.88 20.70
N TYR A 45 -0.67 7.21 20.59
CA TYR A 45 0.24 7.89 19.66
C TYR A 45 1.68 7.50 19.96
N VAL A 46 2.46 7.19 18.91
CA VAL A 46 3.91 6.98 19.02
C VAL A 46 4.64 8.18 18.42
N GLN A 47 4.42 8.43 17.13
CA GLN A 47 5.05 9.54 16.41
C GLN A 47 4.32 9.86 15.11
N SER A 48 4.72 10.96 14.46
CA SER A 48 4.28 11.32 13.12
C SER A 48 5.44 11.38 12.14
N LEU A 49 5.20 10.95 10.90
CA LEU A 49 6.15 11.08 9.79
C LEU A 49 6.02 12.49 9.22
N ALA A 50 6.96 13.37 9.58
CA ALA A 50 6.88 14.79 9.25
C ALA A 50 7.41 15.10 7.85
N GLY A 51 6.79 16.08 7.17
CA GLY A 51 7.35 16.70 5.96
C GLY A 51 6.50 16.57 4.70
N HIS A 52 5.35 15.90 4.74
CA HIS A 52 4.33 16.05 3.71
C HIS A 52 3.73 17.47 3.80
N LYS A 53 3.63 18.14 2.65
CA LYS A 53 3.09 19.52 2.56
C LYS A 53 1.68 19.56 1.98
N SER A 54 1.10 18.39 1.77
CA SER A 54 -0.14 18.15 1.04
C SER A 54 -0.86 16.94 1.65
N PRO A 55 -2.17 16.79 1.38
CA PRO A 55 -2.93 15.61 1.75
C PRO A 55 -2.18 14.31 1.44
N VAL A 56 -2.01 13.47 2.46
CA VAL A 56 -1.48 12.13 2.30
C VAL A 56 -2.66 11.24 1.94
N THR A 57 -2.58 10.51 0.83
CA THR A 57 -3.72 9.83 0.21
C THR A 57 -3.66 8.31 0.30
N ALA A 58 -2.47 7.74 0.48
CA ALA A 58 -2.31 6.30 0.65
C ALA A 58 -1.10 5.97 1.52
N VAL A 59 -1.18 4.83 2.20
CA VAL A 59 -0.10 4.29 3.02
C VAL A 59 -0.02 2.77 2.89
N SER A 60 1.20 2.25 2.96
CA SER A 60 1.47 0.83 3.12
C SER A 60 2.77 0.66 3.90
N ALA A 61 2.95 -0.50 4.52
CA ALA A 61 4.20 -0.82 5.22
C ALA A 61 4.67 -2.24 4.92
N SER A 62 5.97 -2.43 5.03
CA SER A 62 6.60 -3.73 4.96
C SER A 62 6.37 -4.50 6.27
N GLU A 63 5.80 -5.68 6.17
CA GLU A 63 5.65 -6.61 7.30
C GLU A 63 6.96 -7.33 7.66
N THR A 64 8.01 -7.19 6.84
CA THR A 64 9.33 -7.82 7.06
C THR A 64 10.37 -6.85 7.62
N THR A 65 10.29 -5.56 7.29
CA THR A 65 11.27 -4.54 7.71
C THR A 65 10.68 -3.44 8.59
N GLY A 66 9.36 -3.23 8.53
CA GLY A 66 8.67 -2.13 9.22
C GLY A 66 8.73 -0.81 8.46
N ASP A 67 9.43 -0.75 7.32
CA ASP A 67 9.50 0.44 6.48
C ASP A 67 8.12 0.83 5.94
N ILE A 68 7.89 2.12 5.80
CA ILE A 68 6.58 2.71 5.50
C ILE A 68 6.68 3.51 4.21
N ALA A 69 5.72 3.30 3.31
CA ALA A 69 5.56 4.09 2.09
C ALA A 69 4.29 4.90 2.20
N THR A 70 4.41 6.18 1.89
CA THR A 70 3.32 7.14 1.92
C THR A 70 3.24 7.85 0.59
N VAL A 71 2.02 8.10 0.12
CA VAL A 71 1.75 8.88 -1.09
C VAL A 71 1.03 10.15 -0.68
N CYS A 72 1.47 11.31 -1.16
CA CYS A 72 0.74 12.56 -1.02
C CYS A 72 0.55 13.25 -2.36
N ASP A 73 -0.46 14.12 -2.43
CA ASP A 73 -0.68 14.95 -3.62
C ASP A 73 0.47 15.96 -3.77
N SER A 74 0.84 16.30 -5.00
CA SER A 74 1.87 17.31 -5.25
C SER A 74 1.26 18.60 -5.77
N ALA A 75 1.72 19.75 -5.27
CA ALA A 75 1.22 21.06 -5.69
C ALA A 75 1.45 21.34 -7.18
N GLY A 76 2.47 20.72 -7.78
CA GLY A 76 2.77 20.80 -9.22
C GLY A 76 2.00 19.81 -10.09
N GLY A 77 1.04 19.07 -9.52
CA GLY A 77 0.37 17.95 -10.17
C GLY A 77 1.10 16.61 -9.94
N GLY A 78 0.38 15.52 -10.10
CA GLY A 78 0.89 14.18 -9.78
C GLY A 78 0.94 13.90 -8.28
N SER A 79 1.86 13.03 -7.87
CA SER A 79 1.98 12.57 -6.48
C SER A 79 3.44 12.46 -6.05
N ASP A 80 3.69 12.67 -4.77
CA ASP A 80 4.98 12.42 -4.13
C ASP A 80 4.91 11.11 -3.34
N LEU A 81 5.77 10.15 -3.69
CA LEU A 81 5.96 8.90 -2.96
C LEU A 81 7.18 9.04 -2.05
N ARG A 82 7.01 8.74 -0.77
CA ARG A 82 8.07 8.77 0.24
C ARG A 82 8.18 7.43 0.94
N LEU A 83 9.41 7.04 1.21
CA LEU A 83 9.77 5.84 1.95
C LEU A 83 10.44 6.24 3.25
N TRP A 84 10.00 5.63 4.34
CA TRP A 84 10.41 5.93 5.69
C TRP A 84 10.83 4.65 6.41
N THR A 85 11.76 4.78 7.35
CA THR A 85 11.96 3.73 8.35
C THR A 85 10.82 3.76 9.36
N VAL A 86 10.61 2.66 10.10
CA VAL A 86 9.64 2.62 11.21
C VAL A 86 9.95 3.65 12.31
N ASN A 87 11.22 4.07 12.42
CA ASN A 87 11.67 5.10 13.35
C ASN A 87 11.38 6.52 12.87
N GLY A 88 10.88 6.71 11.65
CA GLY A 88 10.47 8.00 11.12
C GLY A 88 11.51 8.71 10.26
N ASP A 89 12.62 8.05 9.94
CA ASP A 89 13.66 8.61 9.07
C ASP A 89 13.27 8.48 7.60
N LEU A 90 13.47 9.55 6.81
CA LEU A 90 13.23 9.52 5.38
C LEU A 90 14.35 8.75 4.66
N VAL A 91 14.00 7.63 4.04
CA VAL A 91 14.92 6.80 3.24
C VAL A 91 15.02 7.34 1.81
N GLY A 92 13.90 7.72 1.23
CA GLY A 92 13.84 8.19 -0.15
C GLY A 92 12.56 8.93 -0.49
N HIS A 93 12.63 9.70 -1.57
CA HIS A 93 11.50 10.44 -2.14
C HIS A 93 11.56 10.38 -3.66
N VAL A 94 10.41 10.16 -4.29
CA VAL A 94 10.25 10.24 -5.74
C VAL A 94 9.00 11.02 -6.08
N HIS A 95 9.15 11.97 -7.00
CA HIS A 95 8.04 12.70 -7.58
C HIS A 95 7.51 11.95 -8.81
N CYS A 96 6.24 11.55 -8.76
CA CYS A 96 5.51 10.98 -9.86
C CYS A 96 4.70 12.09 -10.54
N ARG A 97 4.98 12.34 -11.82
CA ARG A 97 4.21 13.31 -12.63
C ARG A 97 2.72 12.96 -12.76
N GLU A 98 2.40 11.70 -12.53
CA GLU A 98 1.07 11.14 -12.62
C GLU A 98 0.57 10.79 -11.22
N ARG A 99 -0.74 10.87 -11.00
CA ARG A 99 -1.36 10.57 -9.72
C ARG A 99 -1.19 9.09 -9.40
N VAL A 100 -0.71 8.81 -8.18
CA VAL A 100 -0.67 7.47 -7.61
C VAL A 100 -1.95 7.28 -6.80
N CYS A 101 -2.80 6.36 -7.23
CA CYS A 101 -4.13 6.13 -6.66
C CYS A 101 -4.12 5.06 -5.55
N SER A 102 -3.13 4.17 -5.55
CA SER A 102 -2.99 3.11 -4.55
C SER A 102 -1.53 2.70 -4.40
N VAL A 103 -1.15 2.16 -3.23
CA VAL A 103 0.21 1.73 -2.91
C VAL A 103 0.20 0.43 -2.10
N ALA A 104 1.16 -0.47 -2.35
CA ALA A 104 1.40 -1.65 -1.52
C ALA A 104 2.88 -2.05 -1.48
N PHE A 105 3.33 -2.59 -0.35
CA PHE A 105 4.60 -3.29 -0.25
C PHE A 105 4.48 -4.76 -0.63
N SER A 106 5.50 -5.28 -1.30
CA SER A 106 5.76 -6.71 -1.27
C SER A 106 6.46 -7.09 0.03
N ASN A 107 6.16 -8.29 0.54
CA ASN A 107 6.64 -8.78 1.83
C ASN A 107 7.33 -10.14 1.70
N GLN A 108 8.17 -10.30 0.68
CA GLN A 108 8.93 -11.54 0.47
C GLN A 108 10.05 -11.65 1.51
N PRO A 109 10.30 -12.87 2.05
CA PRO A 109 11.45 -13.12 2.91
C PRO A 109 12.76 -12.75 2.20
N GLU A 110 13.77 -12.38 2.99
CA GLU A 110 15.09 -12.06 2.48
C GLU A 110 15.67 -13.25 1.67
N GLY A 111 16.30 -12.95 0.53
CA GLY A 111 16.89 -13.94 -0.35
C GLY A 111 15.91 -14.61 -1.33
N VAL A 112 14.59 -14.43 -1.20
CA VAL A 112 13.60 -14.97 -2.16
C VAL A 112 13.46 -14.07 -3.39
N SER A 113 13.29 -12.76 -3.17
CA SER A 113 13.26 -11.75 -4.23
C SER A 113 13.48 -10.35 -3.67
N ILE A 114 13.78 -9.41 -4.55
CA ILE A 114 13.84 -7.98 -4.21
C ILE A 114 12.44 -7.50 -3.85
N ASN A 115 12.29 -6.92 -2.67
CA ASN A 115 11.04 -6.28 -2.28
C ASN A 115 10.86 -4.93 -3.02
N VAL A 116 9.62 -4.63 -3.35
CA VAL A 116 9.23 -3.43 -4.08
C VAL A 116 8.06 -2.73 -3.41
N VAL A 117 8.01 -1.42 -3.59
CA VAL A 117 6.78 -0.63 -3.44
C VAL A 117 6.09 -0.66 -4.80
N ALA A 118 4.83 -1.07 -4.84
CA ALA A 118 3.99 -1.00 -6.04
C ALA A 118 3.02 0.17 -5.92
N GLY A 119 2.92 0.97 -6.97
CA GLY A 119 1.99 2.10 -7.07
C GLY A 119 1.12 1.98 -8.30
N GLY A 120 -0.18 2.04 -8.07
CA GLY A 120 -1.20 2.02 -9.11
C GLY A 120 -1.46 3.44 -9.60
N LEU A 121 -1.25 3.69 -10.89
CA LEU A 121 -1.36 5.02 -11.49
C LEU A 121 -2.76 5.24 -12.10
N GLU A 122 -3.07 6.51 -12.35
CA GLU A 122 -4.33 6.97 -12.97
C GLU A 122 -4.53 6.45 -14.40
N SER A 123 -3.45 6.20 -15.14
CA SER A 123 -3.41 5.67 -16.51
C SER A 123 -3.66 4.17 -16.59
N GLY A 124 -3.79 3.48 -15.45
CA GLY A 124 -3.87 2.03 -15.39
C GLY A 124 -2.52 1.32 -15.37
N VAL A 125 -1.41 2.05 -15.36
CA VAL A 125 -0.07 1.47 -15.22
C VAL A 125 0.22 1.17 -13.74
N VAL A 126 0.91 0.07 -13.47
CA VAL A 126 1.53 -0.15 -12.16
C VAL A 126 3.03 0.11 -12.27
N ARG A 127 3.55 0.99 -11.42
CA ARG A 127 4.99 1.24 -11.32
C ARG A 127 5.53 0.60 -10.05
N LEU A 128 6.70 -0.03 -10.16
CA LEU A 128 7.40 -0.69 -9.06
C LEU A 128 8.68 0.07 -8.76
N TRP A 129 8.92 0.36 -7.48
CA TRP A 129 10.14 0.98 -6.97
C TRP A 129 10.83 0.07 -5.97
N SER A 130 12.14 0.16 -5.90
CA SER A 130 12.96 -0.52 -4.90
C SER A 130 12.60 -0.05 -3.49
N THR A 131 12.47 -0.96 -2.54
CA THR A 131 12.28 -0.61 -1.12
C THR A 131 13.57 -0.12 -0.45
N TRP A 132 14.71 -0.08 -1.15
CA TRP A 132 15.98 0.37 -0.56
C TRP A 132 16.25 1.85 -0.79
N ASP A 133 15.85 2.37 -1.97
CA ASP A 133 16.20 3.73 -2.40
C ASP A 133 15.11 4.41 -3.24
N LEU A 134 13.93 3.79 -3.38
CA LEU A 134 12.85 4.21 -4.27
C LEU A 134 13.26 4.40 -5.75
N LYS A 135 14.35 3.79 -6.22
CA LYS A 135 14.63 3.80 -7.66
C LYS A 135 13.59 2.98 -8.42
N PRO A 136 13.18 3.43 -9.62
CA PRO A 136 12.24 2.68 -10.45
C PRO A 136 12.85 1.34 -10.85
N VAL A 137 12.11 0.26 -10.61
CA VAL A 137 12.51 -1.11 -10.93
C VAL A 137 11.86 -1.55 -12.23
N ARG A 138 10.55 -1.32 -12.36
CA ARG A 138 9.76 -1.81 -13.50
C ARG A 138 8.42 -1.09 -13.62
N GLU A 139 7.89 -1.03 -14.83
CA GLU A 139 6.50 -0.70 -15.10
C GLU A 139 5.74 -1.90 -15.69
N ILE A 140 4.48 -2.02 -15.30
CA ILE A 140 3.53 -3.02 -15.79
C ILE A 140 2.40 -2.27 -16.48
N THR A 141 2.35 -2.39 -17.80
CA THR A 141 1.36 -1.73 -18.66
C THR A 141 0.30 -2.71 -19.14
N PHE A 142 -0.93 -2.23 -19.30
CA PHE A 142 -2.07 -3.02 -19.75
C PHE A 142 -2.60 -2.45 -21.06
N PRO A 143 -2.30 -3.05 -22.23
CA PRO A 143 -2.80 -2.54 -23.51
C PRO A 143 -4.34 -2.51 -23.59
N LYS A 144 -5.02 -3.31 -22.76
CA LYS A 144 -6.48 -3.48 -22.78
C LYS A 144 -7.24 -2.61 -21.77
N SER A 145 -6.56 -1.94 -20.83
CA SER A 145 -7.19 -1.14 -19.77
C SER A 145 -6.33 0.07 -19.43
N ASN A 146 -6.87 1.26 -19.69
CA ASN A 146 -6.23 2.55 -19.40
C ASN A 146 -6.91 3.29 -18.21
N LYS A 147 -7.50 2.52 -17.29
CA LYS A 147 -8.34 3.03 -16.21
C LYS A 147 -7.59 3.08 -14.89
N PRO A 148 -7.85 4.07 -14.02
CA PRO A 148 -7.14 4.25 -12.75
C PRO A 148 -7.09 2.98 -11.90
N ILE A 149 -5.90 2.63 -11.40
CA ILE A 149 -5.74 1.52 -10.45
C ILE A 149 -6.06 2.01 -9.04
N ILE A 150 -7.32 1.83 -8.64
CA ILE A 150 -7.85 2.33 -7.36
C ILE A 150 -7.43 1.50 -6.15
N SER A 151 -6.99 0.26 -6.35
CA SER A 151 -6.49 -0.60 -5.29
C SER A 151 -5.53 -1.64 -5.85
N LEU A 152 -4.52 -1.99 -5.07
CA LEU A 152 -3.59 -3.06 -5.39
C LEU A 152 -3.09 -3.74 -4.11
N THR A 153 -2.77 -5.04 -4.21
CA THR A 153 -2.23 -5.80 -3.08
C THR A 153 -1.41 -6.99 -3.56
N PHE A 154 -0.41 -7.36 -2.77
CA PHE A 154 0.32 -8.61 -2.96
C PHE A 154 -0.38 -9.75 -2.21
N SER A 155 -0.33 -10.95 -2.76
CA SER A 155 -0.73 -12.17 -2.05
C SER A 155 0.18 -12.43 -0.85
N CYS A 156 -0.31 -13.19 0.13
CA CYS A 156 0.49 -13.58 1.30
C CYS A 156 1.69 -14.47 0.94
N ASP A 157 1.61 -15.25 -0.15
CA ASP A 157 2.76 -15.98 -0.71
C ASP A 157 3.73 -15.06 -1.48
N GLY A 158 3.33 -13.79 -1.68
CA GLY A 158 4.00 -12.74 -2.43
C GLY A 158 4.29 -13.07 -3.90
N HIS A 159 3.68 -14.12 -4.45
CA HIS A 159 3.87 -14.54 -5.84
C HIS A 159 2.93 -13.82 -6.80
N HIS A 160 1.83 -13.27 -6.26
CA HIS A 160 0.80 -12.61 -7.04
C HIS A 160 0.64 -11.15 -6.65
N LEU A 161 0.50 -10.30 -7.66
CA LEU A 161 0.03 -8.93 -7.51
C LEU A 161 -1.37 -8.83 -8.08
N TYR A 162 -2.31 -8.39 -7.26
CA TYR A 162 -3.69 -8.11 -7.67
C TYR A 162 -3.89 -6.60 -7.79
N THR A 163 -4.60 -6.18 -8.82
CA THR A 163 -4.93 -4.79 -9.09
C THR A 163 -6.42 -4.69 -9.42
N ALA A 164 -7.10 -3.70 -8.86
CA ALA A 164 -8.47 -3.34 -9.21
C ALA A 164 -8.49 -1.96 -9.85
N ASN A 165 -9.18 -1.82 -10.97
CA ASN A 165 -9.37 -0.53 -11.64
C ASN A 165 -10.72 0.12 -11.30
N SER A 166 -10.89 1.39 -11.69
CA SER A 166 -12.12 2.16 -11.46
C SER A 166 -13.37 1.62 -12.17
N GLU A 167 -13.23 0.67 -13.11
CA GLU A 167 -14.34 0.01 -13.81
C GLU A 167 -14.69 -1.36 -13.20
N GLY A 168 -14.11 -1.71 -12.05
CA GLY A 168 -14.38 -2.96 -11.35
C GLY A 168 -13.68 -4.17 -11.96
N THR A 169 -12.71 -3.98 -12.87
CA THR A 169 -11.90 -5.08 -13.38
C THR A 169 -10.77 -5.40 -12.40
N VAL A 170 -10.71 -6.66 -11.98
CA VAL A 170 -9.59 -7.20 -11.18
C VAL A 170 -8.64 -7.95 -12.11
N THR A 171 -7.35 -7.61 -12.05
CA THR A 171 -6.29 -8.32 -12.78
C THR A 171 -5.28 -8.88 -11.80
N ALA A 172 -4.80 -10.10 -12.06
CA ALA A 172 -3.79 -10.77 -11.28
C ALA A 172 -2.54 -11.02 -12.12
N TRP A 173 -1.37 -10.87 -11.50
CA TRP A 173 -0.08 -11.06 -12.13
C TRP A 173 0.75 -12.05 -11.34
N CYS A 174 1.49 -12.91 -12.03
CA CYS A 174 2.44 -13.84 -11.44
C CYS A 174 3.79 -13.71 -12.17
N ARG A 175 4.89 -14.05 -11.50
CA ARG A 175 6.21 -14.11 -12.15
C ARG A 175 6.23 -15.21 -13.21
N LYS A 176 6.92 -14.96 -14.34
CA LYS A 176 7.02 -15.93 -15.46
C LYS A 176 7.56 -17.30 -15.03
N ASP A 177 8.51 -17.30 -14.10
CA ASP A 177 9.15 -18.51 -13.57
C ASP A 177 8.22 -19.36 -12.68
N GLN A 178 7.06 -18.81 -12.29
CA GLN A 178 6.06 -19.45 -11.44
C GLN A 178 4.72 -19.68 -12.16
N GLN A 179 4.71 -19.63 -13.51
CA GLN A 179 3.51 -19.93 -14.31
C GLN A 179 2.95 -21.35 -14.11
N ARG A 180 3.63 -22.21 -13.35
CA ARG A 180 3.11 -23.52 -12.95
C ARG A 180 2.55 -23.47 -11.54
N LEU A 181 1.23 -23.34 -11.43
CA LEU A 181 0.31 -24.28 -10.75
C LEU A 181 -0.90 -23.55 -10.12
N LYS A 182 -2.08 -23.98 -10.59
CA LYS A 182 -3.44 -23.66 -10.13
C LYS A 182 -3.95 -22.26 -10.48
N GLN A 183 -4.94 -22.26 -11.37
CA GLN A 183 -5.89 -21.16 -11.50
C GLN A 183 -6.43 -20.80 -10.10
N PRO A 184 -6.73 -19.52 -9.81
CA PRO A 184 -7.33 -19.16 -8.54
C PRO A 184 -8.59 -20.00 -8.31
N MET A 185 -8.53 -20.89 -7.33
CA MET A 185 -9.70 -21.63 -6.85
C MET A 185 -10.53 -20.64 -6.06
N PHE A 186 -11.62 -20.17 -6.66
CA PHE A 186 -12.65 -19.45 -5.91
C PHE A 186 -13.30 -20.43 -4.94
N TYR A 187 -12.92 -20.40 -3.68
CA TYR A 187 -13.74 -20.96 -2.62
C TYR A 187 -14.90 -19.99 -2.38
N SER A 188 -16.06 -20.31 -2.95
CA SER A 188 -17.33 -19.67 -2.58
C SER A 188 -17.62 -20.00 -1.12
N PHE A 189 -17.42 -19.03 -0.21
CA PHE A 189 -17.79 -19.18 1.20
C PHE A 189 -19.30 -19.00 1.47
N LEU A 190 -20.13 -18.78 0.43
CA LEU A 190 -21.53 -18.38 0.59
C LEU A 190 -22.58 -19.47 0.32
N SER A 191 -22.24 -20.77 0.31
CA SER A 191 -23.24 -21.81 0.00
C SER A 191 -23.68 -22.73 1.14
N SER A 192 -23.22 -22.55 2.40
CA SER A 192 -23.55 -23.52 3.48
C SER A 192 -24.27 -22.95 4.69
N TYR A 193 -24.85 -21.74 4.63
CA TYR A 193 -25.68 -21.19 5.72
C TYR A 193 -27.14 -20.84 5.34
N ALA A 194 -27.60 -21.28 4.16
CA ALA A 194 -29.00 -21.14 3.75
C ALA A 194 -29.63 -22.52 3.49
N ALA A 195 -29.75 -23.32 4.56
CA ALA A 195 -30.67 -24.45 4.64
C ALA A 195 -30.94 -24.74 6.13
N GLY A 196 -31.87 -23.97 6.70
CA GLY A 196 -32.60 -24.28 7.92
C GLY A 196 -34.08 -24.20 7.59
#